data_AF-A0A538F597-F1
#
_entry.id   AF-A0A538F597-F1
#
_cell.length_a   1.000
_cell.length_b   1.000
_cell.length_c   1.000
_cell.angle_alpha   90.00
_cell.angle_beta   90.00
_cell.angle_gamma   90.00
#
_symmetry.space_group_name_H-M   'P 1'
#
loop_
_entity.id
_entity.type
_entity.pdbx_description
1 polymer ?
#
loop_
_entity_poly.entity_id
_entity_poly.type
_entity_poly.pdbx_seq_one_letter_code
_entity_poly.pdbx_strand_id
1 'polypeptide(L)'
;MPKPAGTVEHLKFFYGPYAVPPGNDMNRFDVDLPVRNGFVEAIRASLVRASDLSRIPHGEAHIHHAHWLQLDPGNKADTYTGGLTAWRWGTGSEETAADSRPQTRADPHGPVYGGYLGAGSPQLMVYMIHNETPQPMAVYIVLDIVFEHGSMKQLNAPGMRPHHSLTGVVFGRTFDVPRNRRGPGTYRSVRDDKHGPIEWTSPIDGTIIGTAGHIHQGGIEVAVSNLGRRGMQMKVSRGAWRAPIHKGDRLRVSGTYENRDHAWYYAMAYEGFYIDPKQPPRHSCSPYLLGSRAHVARRTHGHRHRPPDPTVGVLSRPWDGPPDPVCGARYGAPPCDRPEPNRGPGVQTGVVSIANFVYMPGDRGLAGSLGAPVRVKHGTSLAFVNADAAADIRHTVTTCRWPCNGPDTANYPLPDGVWDSDTLGHDTIDGGKAVPIASTPRSLPVGRYAYFCRIHPWMRGAFQVVP
;
A
#
# COMPACT_ATOMS: atom_id res chain seq x y z
N MET A 1 -2.91 30.14 -17.34
CA MET A 1 -2.91 31.55 -16.91
C MET A 1 -2.78 31.60 -15.40
N PRO A 2 -1.90 32.44 -14.82
CA PRO A 2 -1.93 32.74 -13.39
C PRO A 2 -3.30 33.31 -13.00
N LYS A 3 -3.88 32.84 -11.90
CA LYS A 3 -5.15 33.37 -11.35
C LYS A 3 -4.88 34.24 -10.12
N PRO A 4 -5.84 35.11 -9.72
CA PRO A 4 -5.71 35.88 -8.47
C PRO A 4 -5.46 34.99 -7.26
N ALA A 5 -4.70 35.50 -6.29
CA ALA A 5 -4.42 34.77 -5.05
C ALA A 5 -5.71 34.44 -4.29
N GLY A 6 -5.80 33.25 -3.70
CA GLY A 6 -7.00 32.74 -3.03
C GLY A 6 -8.05 32.13 -3.96
N THR A 7 -7.83 32.16 -5.28
CA THR A 7 -8.72 31.46 -6.21
C THR A 7 -8.52 29.96 -6.06
N VAL A 8 -9.57 29.21 -5.74
CA VAL A 8 -9.55 27.74 -5.69
C VAL A 8 -9.94 27.16 -7.06
N GLU A 9 -9.21 26.14 -7.49
CA GLU A 9 -9.43 25.43 -8.75
C GLU A 9 -9.33 23.92 -8.54
N HIS A 10 -10.16 23.18 -9.27
CA HIS A 10 -10.03 21.74 -9.39
C HIS A 10 -9.22 21.45 -10.65
N LEU A 11 -8.02 20.92 -10.48
CA LEU A 11 -7.08 20.61 -11.55
C LEU A 11 -7.03 19.11 -11.75
N LYS A 12 -6.91 18.69 -13.01
CA LYS A 12 -6.75 17.28 -13.38
C LYS A 12 -5.50 17.14 -14.23
N PHE A 13 -4.48 16.50 -13.67
CA PHE A 13 -3.21 16.26 -14.36
C PHE A 13 -3.17 14.85 -14.90
N PHE A 14 -2.79 14.72 -16.17
CA PHE A 14 -2.62 13.43 -16.83
C PHE A 14 -1.14 13.19 -17.05
N TYR A 15 -0.64 12.09 -16.52
CA TYR A 15 0.73 11.63 -16.67
C TYR A 15 0.72 10.37 -17.54
N GLY A 16 1.52 10.36 -18.60
CA GLY A 16 1.53 9.33 -19.63
C GLY A 16 1.25 9.86 -21.04
N PRO A 17 0.78 9.01 -21.98
CA PRO A 17 0.34 7.64 -21.75
C PRO A 17 1.52 6.72 -21.51
N TYR A 18 1.43 5.88 -20.48
CA TYR A 18 2.44 4.89 -20.17
C TYR A 18 2.12 3.58 -20.85
N ALA A 19 3.09 3.03 -21.58
CA ALA A 19 3.08 1.61 -21.92
C ALA A 19 3.38 0.80 -20.65
N VAL A 20 2.44 -0.02 -20.24
CA VAL A 20 2.57 -0.92 -19.10
C VAL A 20 2.67 -2.34 -19.66
N PRO A 21 3.84 -3.00 -19.57
CA PRO A 21 3.99 -4.37 -20.01
C PRO A 21 2.99 -5.31 -19.32
N PRO A 22 2.68 -6.47 -19.93
CA PRO A 22 1.98 -7.55 -19.25
C PRO A 22 2.56 -7.82 -17.85
N GLY A 23 1.72 -8.05 -16.85
CA GLY A 23 2.18 -8.42 -15.50
C GLY A 23 3.14 -7.43 -14.83
N ASN A 24 3.31 -6.22 -15.37
CA ASN A 24 4.26 -5.28 -14.82
C ASN A 24 3.82 -4.88 -13.42
N ASP A 25 4.74 -4.91 -12.47
CA ASP A 25 4.57 -4.39 -11.11
C ASP A 25 5.91 -3.78 -10.73
N MET A 26 6.20 -2.58 -11.22
CA MET A 26 7.51 -1.94 -11.07
C MET A 26 7.37 -0.46 -10.84
N ASN A 27 8.33 0.08 -10.10
CA ASN A 27 8.39 1.50 -9.82
C ASN A 27 8.81 2.29 -11.05
N ARG A 28 8.20 3.46 -11.19
CA ARG A 28 8.46 4.44 -12.24
C ARG A 28 8.57 5.81 -11.61
N PHE A 29 9.39 6.65 -12.24
CA PHE A 29 9.62 8.00 -11.80
C PHE A 29 9.18 8.98 -12.88
N ASP A 30 8.42 9.98 -12.46
CA ASP A 30 8.13 11.15 -13.27
C ASP A 30 8.58 12.39 -12.51
N VAL A 31 9.15 13.35 -13.22
CA VAL A 31 9.57 14.63 -12.65
C VAL A 31 8.74 15.71 -13.29
N ASP A 32 8.04 16.48 -12.46
CA ASP A 32 7.37 17.70 -12.89
C ASP A 32 7.96 18.91 -12.15
N LEU A 33 8.10 20.03 -12.84
CA LEU A 33 8.51 21.28 -12.25
C LEU A 33 7.25 22.11 -12.00
N PRO A 34 6.96 22.52 -10.76
CA PRO A 34 5.82 23.37 -10.50
C PRO A 34 6.05 24.69 -11.22
N VAL A 35 5.24 24.91 -12.23
CA VAL A 35 5.29 26.11 -13.07
C VAL A 35 4.76 27.35 -12.35
N ARG A 36 4.13 27.19 -11.16
CA ARG A 36 3.46 28.27 -10.41
C ARG A 36 3.43 28.00 -8.91
N ASN A 37 3.32 29.08 -8.13
CA ASN A 37 3.04 29.02 -6.70
C ASN A 37 1.58 28.61 -6.44
N GLY A 38 1.37 27.73 -5.48
CA GLY A 38 0.05 27.56 -4.88
C GLY A 38 0.03 26.53 -3.78
N PHE A 39 -1.19 26.28 -3.31
CA PHE A 39 -1.45 25.53 -2.11
C PHE A 39 -2.39 24.39 -2.42
N VAL A 40 -1.96 23.18 -2.12
CA VAL A 40 -2.70 21.96 -2.43
C VAL A 40 -3.45 21.50 -1.19
N GLU A 41 -4.77 21.56 -1.25
CA GLU A 41 -5.63 21.15 -0.15
C GLU A 41 -6.00 19.67 -0.19
N ALA A 42 -6.09 19.11 -1.41
CA ALA A 42 -6.41 17.70 -1.63
C ALA A 42 -5.77 17.17 -2.92
N ILE A 43 -5.36 15.90 -2.89
CA ILE A 43 -4.80 15.15 -4.02
C ILE A 43 -5.41 13.75 -4.01
N ARG A 44 -5.83 13.29 -5.18
CA ARG A 44 -6.25 11.92 -5.44
C ARG A 44 -5.59 11.42 -6.72
N ALA A 45 -5.10 10.19 -6.72
CA ALA A 45 -4.69 9.51 -7.94
C ALA A 45 -5.75 8.51 -8.39
N SER A 46 -5.82 8.28 -9.69
CA SER A 46 -6.59 7.21 -10.32
C SER A 46 -5.91 6.76 -11.61
N LEU A 47 -6.31 5.60 -12.10
CA LEU A 47 -5.80 5.02 -13.35
C LEU A 47 -6.93 4.96 -14.40
N VAL A 48 -6.63 5.43 -15.62
CA VAL A 48 -7.56 5.35 -16.76
C VAL A 48 -6.87 4.80 -18.00
N ARG A 49 -7.63 4.18 -18.90
CA ARG A 49 -7.10 3.71 -20.19
C ARG A 49 -6.73 4.90 -21.07
N ALA A 50 -5.61 4.79 -21.79
CA ALA A 50 -5.20 5.82 -22.74
C ALA A 50 -6.11 5.91 -23.98
N SER A 51 -6.79 4.82 -24.33
CA SER A 51 -7.64 4.74 -25.53
C SER A 51 -8.93 5.55 -25.43
N ASP A 52 -9.57 5.56 -24.26
CA ASP A 52 -10.91 6.11 -24.07
C ASP A 52 -11.12 6.82 -22.73
N LEU A 53 -10.07 6.93 -21.89
CA LEU A 53 -10.10 7.53 -20.56
C LEU A 53 -11.07 6.85 -19.58
N SER A 54 -11.52 5.63 -19.87
CA SER A 54 -12.33 4.84 -18.96
C SER A 54 -11.52 4.39 -17.74
N ARG A 55 -12.18 4.30 -16.57
CA ARG A 55 -11.58 3.74 -15.35
C ARG A 55 -11.24 2.28 -15.59
N ILE A 56 -10.05 1.85 -15.17
CA ILE A 56 -9.65 0.45 -15.25
C ILE A 56 -10.17 -0.28 -14.00
N PRO A 57 -10.80 -1.45 -14.14
CA PRO A 57 -11.16 -2.29 -13.00
C PRO A 57 -9.92 -2.64 -12.17
N HIS A 58 -10.04 -2.65 -10.84
CA HIS A 58 -8.88 -2.77 -9.95
C HIS A 58 -8.09 -4.07 -10.18
N GLY A 59 -8.80 -5.19 -10.38
CA GLY A 59 -8.21 -6.49 -10.68
C GLY A 59 -7.74 -6.67 -12.13
N GLU A 60 -7.77 -5.62 -12.95
CA GLU A 60 -7.12 -5.61 -14.27
C GLU A 60 -5.84 -4.78 -14.24
N ALA A 61 -5.91 -3.58 -13.67
CA ALA A 61 -4.74 -2.80 -13.33
C ALA A 61 -5.05 -1.77 -12.25
N HIS A 62 -4.04 -1.46 -11.45
CA HIS A 62 -4.17 -0.47 -10.40
C HIS A 62 -2.82 0.18 -10.06
N ILE A 63 -2.88 1.27 -9.31
CA ILE A 63 -1.71 1.88 -8.70
C ILE A 63 -1.40 1.06 -7.44
N HIS A 64 -0.38 0.20 -7.47
CA HIS A 64 0.00 -0.61 -6.33
C HIS A 64 0.47 0.30 -5.20
N HIS A 65 1.42 1.19 -5.47
CA HIS A 65 1.79 2.31 -4.61
C HIS A 65 2.04 3.57 -5.45
N ALA A 66 1.80 4.75 -4.88
CA ALA A 66 2.29 6.00 -5.44
C ALA A 66 2.64 7.02 -4.36
N HIS A 67 3.67 7.82 -4.62
CA HIS A 67 4.14 8.87 -3.74
C HIS A 67 4.40 10.16 -4.52
N TRP A 68 3.92 11.28 -3.98
CA TRP A 68 4.31 12.62 -4.40
C TRP A 68 5.35 13.14 -3.42
N LEU A 69 6.55 13.39 -3.93
CA LEU A 69 7.68 13.92 -3.20
C LEU A 69 8.04 15.31 -3.76
N GLN A 70 8.28 16.28 -2.89
CA GLN A 70 8.89 17.55 -3.27
C GLN A 70 10.38 17.52 -2.93
N LEU A 71 11.25 17.97 -3.82
CA LEU A 71 12.67 18.11 -3.49
C LEU A 71 12.85 19.12 -2.34
N ASP A 72 13.46 18.67 -1.24
CA ASP A 72 13.66 19.44 -0.01
C ASP A 72 14.91 18.95 0.75
N PRO A 73 16.12 19.24 0.24
CA PRO A 73 17.36 18.70 0.82
C PRO A 73 17.59 19.21 2.24
N GLY A 74 17.90 18.29 3.15
CA GLY A 74 18.06 18.56 4.58
C GLY A 74 16.78 18.42 5.40
N ASN A 75 15.68 17.94 4.81
CA ASN A 75 14.42 17.72 5.52
C ASN A 75 14.58 16.62 6.58
N LYS A 76 14.65 17.02 7.84
CA LYS A 76 14.87 16.08 8.97
C LYS A 76 13.68 15.15 9.24
N ALA A 77 12.49 15.47 8.72
CA ALA A 77 11.30 14.65 8.88
C ALA A 77 11.20 13.57 7.79
N ASP A 78 12.04 13.65 6.75
CA ASP A 78 12.07 12.68 5.66
C ASP A 78 12.73 11.37 6.08
N THR A 79 11.89 10.35 6.16
CA THR A 79 12.26 8.96 6.41
C THR A 79 12.29 8.13 5.13
N TYR A 80 11.76 8.65 4.02
CA TYR A 80 11.57 7.89 2.78
C TYR A 80 12.78 8.00 1.86
N THR A 81 13.35 9.21 1.70
CA THR A 81 14.55 9.45 0.87
C THR A 81 15.78 9.90 1.66
N GLY A 82 15.77 9.71 2.98
CA GLY A 82 16.93 9.97 3.83
C GLY A 82 17.30 11.45 3.97
N GLY A 83 16.33 12.35 3.90
CA GLY A 83 16.53 13.78 4.07
C GLY A 83 16.50 14.59 2.78
N LEU A 84 16.21 13.97 1.64
CA LEU A 84 16.26 14.61 0.33
C LEU A 84 14.93 15.26 -0.08
N THR A 85 13.80 14.74 0.40
CA THR A 85 12.48 15.15 -0.08
C THR A 85 11.49 15.42 1.05
N ALA A 86 10.47 16.23 0.78
CA ALA A 86 9.29 16.33 1.61
C ALA A 86 8.19 15.43 1.04
N TRP A 87 7.71 14.47 1.83
CA TRP A 87 6.56 13.66 1.44
C TRP A 87 5.28 14.51 1.46
N ARG A 88 4.62 14.63 0.31
CA ARG A 88 3.40 15.44 0.14
C ARG A 88 2.12 14.62 0.17
N TRP A 89 2.18 13.40 -0.38
CA TRP A 89 1.07 12.46 -0.43
C TRP A 89 1.58 11.07 -0.81
N GLY A 90 0.83 10.04 -0.44
CA GLY A 90 0.96 8.71 -1.04
C GLY A 90 -0.33 7.92 -0.94
N THR A 91 -0.42 6.87 -1.75
CA THR A 91 -1.54 5.92 -1.80
C THR A 91 -1.02 4.52 -2.05
N GLY A 92 -1.75 3.51 -1.58
CA GLY A 92 -1.64 2.14 -2.09
C GLY A 92 -2.75 1.79 -3.08
N SER A 93 -2.93 0.49 -3.30
CA SER A 93 -3.97 -0.13 -4.14
C SER A 93 -5.38 0.35 -3.79
N GLU A 94 -5.61 0.76 -2.55
CA GLU A 94 -6.89 1.26 -2.08
C GLU A 94 -7.30 2.65 -2.64
N GLU A 95 -6.43 3.30 -3.42
CA GLU A 95 -6.62 4.66 -3.96
C GLU A 95 -6.96 5.71 -2.88
N THR A 96 -6.27 5.66 -1.72
CA THR A 96 -6.41 6.64 -0.64
C THR A 96 -6.02 8.05 -1.10
N ALA A 97 -6.93 9.00 -0.96
CA ALA A 97 -6.65 10.42 -1.19
C ALA A 97 -6.04 11.08 0.06
N ALA A 98 -5.09 12.01 -0.12
CA ALA A 98 -4.82 13.02 0.90
C ALA A 98 -5.80 14.17 0.71
N ASP A 99 -6.68 14.36 1.69
CA ASP A 99 -7.61 15.49 1.72
C ASP A 99 -7.55 16.14 3.10
N SER A 100 -7.00 17.34 3.17
CA SER A 100 -6.87 18.13 4.40
C SER A 100 -8.07 19.04 4.67
N ARG A 101 -8.99 19.14 3.70
CA ARG A 101 -10.17 20.00 3.82
C ARG A 101 -11.11 19.59 4.96
N PRO A 102 -11.32 18.29 5.28
CA PRO A 102 -12.03 17.91 6.50
C PRO A 102 -11.40 18.48 7.78
N GLN A 103 -10.06 18.56 7.85
CA GLN A 103 -9.32 19.11 8.97
C GLN A 103 -9.46 20.63 9.04
N THR A 104 -9.43 21.30 7.89
CA THR A 104 -9.71 22.73 7.74
C THR A 104 -11.15 23.07 8.15
N ARG A 105 -12.14 22.27 7.73
CA ARG A 105 -13.56 22.50 8.06
C ARG A 105 -13.89 22.23 9.53
N ALA A 106 -13.15 21.34 10.18
CA ALA A 106 -13.37 21.00 11.58
C ALA A 106 -13.04 22.16 12.54
N ASP A 107 -12.25 23.15 12.10
CA ASP A 107 -11.97 24.37 12.85
C ASP A 107 -12.20 25.61 11.98
N PRO A 108 -13.42 26.16 11.93
CA PRO A 108 -13.72 27.34 11.12
C PRO A 108 -12.88 28.58 11.47
N HIS A 109 -12.33 28.63 12.68
CA HIS A 109 -11.49 29.72 13.17
C HIS A 109 -10.00 29.38 13.16
N GLY A 110 -9.64 28.13 12.88
CA GLY A 110 -8.26 27.65 12.75
C GLY A 110 -7.67 27.98 11.37
N PRO A 111 -6.48 27.44 11.05
CA PRO A 111 -5.85 27.65 9.75
C PRO A 111 -6.50 26.82 8.62
N VAL A 112 -6.22 27.19 7.39
CA VAL A 112 -6.38 26.34 6.20
C VAL A 112 -5.14 25.44 6.10
N TYR A 113 -5.37 24.14 6.05
CA TYR A 113 -4.32 23.13 5.94
C TYR A 113 -4.13 22.66 4.50
N GLY A 114 -2.93 22.20 4.18
CA GLY A 114 -2.54 21.70 2.86
C GLY A 114 -1.02 21.66 2.69
N GLY A 115 -0.57 21.45 1.45
CA GLY A 115 0.85 21.47 1.08
C GLY A 115 1.16 22.63 0.14
N TYR A 116 2.13 23.47 0.48
CA TYR A 116 2.57 24.54 -0.41
C TYR A 116 3.54 24.02 -1.49
N LEU A 117 3.21 24.31 -2.74
CA LEU A 117 4.06 24.09 -3.91
C LEU A 117 4.64 25.43 -4.35
N GLY A 118 5.95 25.61 -4.14
CA GLY A 118 6.67 26.80 -4.60
C GLY A 118 6.98 26.71 -6.08
N ALA A 119 6.92 27.83 -6.80
CA ALA A 119 7.39 27.92 -8.16
C ALA A 119 8.87 27.50 -8.23
N GLY A 120 9.20 26.58 -9.14
CA GLY A 120 10.57 26.08 -9.31
C GLY A 120 11.05 25.08 -8.26
N SER A 121 10.16 24.50 -7.44
CA SER A 121 10.50 23.38 -6.54
C SER A 121 10.22 22.03 -7.21
N PRO A 122 11.20 21.29 -7.75
CA PRO A 122 10.93 20.03 -8.46
C PRO A 122 10.06 19.06 -7.65
N GLN A 123 9.08 18.47 -8.31
CA GLN A 123 8.23 17.42 -7.77
C GLN A 123 8.62 16.11 -8.42
N LEU A 124 8.88 15.11 -7.59
CA LEU A 124 9.12 13.74 -7.99
C LEU A 124 7.86 12.93 -7.69
N MET A 125 7.31 12.32 -8.71
CA MET A 125 6.28 11.33 -8.57
C MET A 125 6.89 9.95 -8.71
N VAL A 126 6.63 9.09 -7.74
CA VAL A 126 6.94 7.66 -7.79
C VAL A 126 5.64 6.92 -7.95
N TYR A 127 5.51 6.11 -8.99
CA TYR A 127 4.34 5.29 -9.23
C TYR A 127 4.72 3.84 -9.48
N MET A 128 4.00 2.92 -8.86
CA MET A 128 4.04 1.50 -9.17
C MET A 128 2.71 1.14 -9.80
N ILE A 129 2.71 0.94 -11.11
CA ILE A 129 1.51 0.52 -11.85
C ILE A 129 1.58 -0.99 -12.00
N HIS A 130 0.61 -1.67 -11.38
CA HIS A 130 0.43 -3.10 -11.50
C HIS A 130 -0.56 -3.39 -12.63
N ASN A 131 -0.09 -4.08 -13.68
CA ASN A 131 -0.93 -4.66 -14.72
C ASN A 131 -1.17 -6.14 -14.39
N GLU A 132 -2.40 -6.48 -14.01
CA GLU A 132 -2.78 -7.85 -13.64
C GLU A 132 -3.19 -8.72 -14.84
N THR A 133 -2.75 -8.36 -16.05
CA THR A 133 -3.10 -9.08 -17.27
C THR A 133 -1.86 -9.56 -18.03
N PRO A 134 -1.99 -10.63 -18.85
CA PRO A 134 -0.94 -11.07 -19.75
C PRO A 134 -0.84 -10.20 -21.02
N GLN A 135 -1.54 -9.07 -21.10
CA GLN A 135 -1.54 -8.18 -22.26
C GLN A 135 -0.96 -6.81 -21.88
N PRO A 136 -0.20 -6.15 -22.78
CA PRO A 136 0.23 -4.79 -22.52
C PRO A 136 -0.98 -3.86 -22.51
N MET A 137 -0.88 -2.78 -21.73
CA MET A 137 -1.89 -1.73 -21.72
C MET A 137 -1.25 -0.35 -21.76
N ALA A 138 -1.97 0.60 -22.34
CA ALA A 138 -1.61 2.01 -22.31
C ALA A 138 -2.52 2.75 -21.33
N VAL A 139 -1.94 3.43 -20.35
CA VAL A 139 -2.70 4.06 -19.26
C VAL A 139 -2.25 5.48 -19.01
N TYR A 140 -3.15 6.31 -18.50
CA TYR A 140 -2.80 7.56 -17.85
C TYR A 140 -2.95 7.41 -16.34
N ILE A 141 -2.00 7.95 -15.60
CA ILE A 141 -2.22 8.28 -14.20
C ILE A 141 -2.86 9.65 -14.16
N VAL A 142 -3.94 9.77 -13.40
CA VAL A 142 -4.70 11.00 -13.28
C VAL A 142 -4.63 11.49 -11.85
N LEU A 143 -4.04 12.67 -11.65
CA LEU A 143 -4.09 13.37 -10.37
C LEU A 143 -5.20 14.41 -10.37
N ASP A 144 -6.22 14.17 -9.56
CA ASP A 144 -7.27 15.13 -9.23
C ASP A 144 -6.82 15.96 -8.02
N ILE A 145 -6.66 17.26 -8.21
CA ILE A 145 -6.08 18.17 -7.21
C ILE A 145 -7.04 19.34 -6.94
N VAL A 146 -7.19 19.68 -5.66
CA VAL A 146 -7.79 20.96 -5.25
C VAL A 146 -6.65 21.93 -4.93
N PHE A 147 -6.51 22.95 -5.78
CA PHE A 147 -5.39 23.88 -5.79
C PHE A 147 -5.87 25.32 -5.57
N GLU A 148 -5.28 25.99 -4.58
CA GLU A 148 -5.49 27.40 -4.32
C GLU A 148 -4.30 28.20 -4.85
N HIS A 149 -4.58 29.17 -5.74
CA HIS A 149 -3.55 29.98 -6.38
C HIS A 149 -2.95 31.00 -5.40
N GLY A 150 -1.62 31.19 -5.44
CA GLY A 150 -0.96 32.27 -4.71
C GLY A 150 0.31 31.82 -3.95
N SER A 151 1.19 32.78 -3.66
CA SER A 151 2.32 32.53 -2.74
C SER A 151 1.84 32.47 -1.29
N MET A 152 2.59 31.80 -0.41
CA MET A 152 2.29 31.79 1.03
C MET A 152 2.16 33.20 1.62
N LYS A 153 2.93 34.18 1.13
CA LYS A 153 2.84 35.58 1.57
C LYS A 153 1.48 36.20 1.19
N GLN A 154 0.98 35.92 0.00
CA GLN A 154 -0.32 36.44 -0.46
C GLN A 154 -1.47 35.74 0.27
N LEU A 155 -1.41 34.42 0.43
CA LEU A 155 -2.44 33.64 1.10
C LEU A 155 -2.55 33.99 2.60
N ASN A 156 -1.44 34.38 3.23
CA ASN A 156 -1.40 34.84 4.63
C ASN A 156 -1.37 36.37 4.79
N ALA A 157 -1.93 37.13 3.84
CA ALA A 157 -2.03 38.58 3.99
C ALA A 157 -2.94 38.96 5.19
N PRO A 158 -2.77 40.16 5.79
CA PRO A 158 -3.63 40.61 6.89
C PRO A 158 -5.13 40.53 6.56
N GLY A 159 -5.92 39.97 7.48
CA GLY A 159 -7.36 39.76 7.29
C GLY A 159 -7.73 38.44 6.61
N MET A 160 -6.76 37.69 6.09
CA MET A 160 -6.98 36.35 5.55
C MET A 160 -6.89 35.29 6.67
N ARG A 161 -7.62 34.20 6.50
CA ARG A 161 -7.46 33.00 7.32
C ARG A 161 -6.05 32.43 7.08
N PRO A 162 -5.28 32.09 8.13
CA PRO A 162 -3.90 31.68 7.94
C PRO A 162 -3.81 30.33 7.22
N HIS A 163 -2.88 30.20 6.28
CA HIS A 163 -2.53 28.96 5.59
C HIS A 163 -1.30 28.32 6.21
N HIS A 164 -1.44 27.06 6.60
CA HIS A 164 -0.39 26.27 7.23
C HIS A 164 0.00 25.13 6.30
N SER A 165 1.19 25.24 5.69
CA SER A 165 1.77 24.13 4.94
C SER A 165 2.22 23.05 5.90
N LEU A 166 1.75 21.83 5.68
CA LEU A 166 2.02 20.69 6.53
C LEU A 166 3.38 20.04 6.22
N THR A 167 3.96 19.44 7.24
CA THR A 167 5.09 18.51 7.13
C THR A 167 4.53 17.09 7.10
N GLY A 168 4.63 16.42 5.94
CA GLY A 168 4.26 15.02 5.81
C GLY A 168 5.39 14.10 6.29
N VAL A 169 5.02 13.01 6.93
CA VAL A 169 5.93 11.94 7.36
C VAL A 169 5.31 10.61 6.95
N VAL A 170 6.12 9.72 6.38
CA VAL A 170 5.74 8.33 6.10
C VAL A 170 6.84 7.41 6.58
N PHE A 171 6.53 6.53 7.52
CA PHE A 171 7.52 5.58 8.03
C PHE A 171 6.88 4.22 8.27
N GLY A 172 7.70 3.19 8.13
CA GLY A 172 7.23 1.81 8.16
C GLY A 172 8.35 0.85 7.80
N ARG A 173 7.98 -0.42 7.66
CA ARG A 173 8.89 -1.47 7.20
C ARG A 173 8.11 -2.59 6.53
N THR A 174 8.78 -3.24 5.59
CA THR A 174 8.37 -4.52 4.99
C THR A 174 9.06 -5.68 5.72
N PHE A 175 8.32 -6.73 6.05
CA PHE A 175 8.81 -7.91 6.78
C PHE A 175 8.05 -9.18 6.38
N ASP A 176 8.59 -10.34 6.71
CA ASP A 176 7.91 -11.62 6.52
C ASP A 176 7.17 -12.05 7.79
N VAL A 177 5.97 -12.56 7.61
CA VAL A 177 5.13 -13.17 8.64
C VAL A 177 5.12 -14.68 8.43
N PRO A 178 5.94 -15.44 9.18
CA PRO A 178 5.94 -16.89 9.07
C PRO A 178 4.64 -17.47 9.63
N ARG A 179 4.17 -18.54 9.00
CA ARG A 179 3.05 -19.32 9.50
C ARG A 179 3.42 -20.04 10.81
N ASN A 180 2.54 -19.96 11.79
CA ASN A 180 2.66 -20.62 13.08
C ASN A 180 1.32 -21.21 13.55
N ARG A 181 1.04 -22.46 13.13
CA ARG A 181 -0.20 -23.18 13.50
C ARG A 181 -0.41 -23.35 15.00
N ARG A 182 0.68 -23.43 15.77
CA ARG A 182 0.66 -23.68 17.22
C ARG A 182 0.76 -22.38 18.02
N GLY A 183 0.89 -21.25 17.33
CA GLY A 183 1.00 -19.93 17.94
C GLY A 183 -0.35 -19.32 18.30
N PRO A 184 -0.33 -18.06 18.75
CA PRO A 184 -1.55 -17.31 19.11
C PRO A 184 -2.43 -16.96 17.89
N GLY A 185 -1.98 -17.32 16.68
CA GLY A 185 -2.65 -17.04 15.41
C GLY A 185 -2.57 -15.59 14.94
N THR A 186 -1.80 -14.76 15.66
CA THR A 186 -1.47 -13.40 15.24
C THR A 186 0.03 -13.15 15.37
N TYR A 187 0.56 -12.44 14.38
CA TYR A 187 1.91 -11.90 14.36
C TYR A 187 1.84 -10.39 14.58
N ARG A 188 2.58 -9.86 15.55
CA ARG A 188 2.66 -8.43 15.83
C ARG A 188 4.09 -7.96 15.60
N SER A 189 4.32 -7.11 14.60
CA SER A 189 5.66 -6.69 14.17
C SER A 189 6.52 -6.16 15.34
N VAL A 190 5.93 -5.37 16.23
CA VAL A 190 6.62 -4.81 17.40
C VAL A 190 7.22 -5.87 18.34
N ARG A 191 6.60 -7.05 18.42
CA ARG A 191 7.02 -8.14 19.31
C ARG A 191 7.77 -9.24 18.56
N ASP A 192 7.30 -9.57 17.36
CA ASP A 192 7.65 -10.80 16.66
C ASP A 192 8.62 -10.57 15.48
N ASP A 193 8.83 -9.32 15.03
CA ASP A 193 9.84 -9.00 14.02
C ASP A 193 11.24 -9.04 14.63
N LYS A 194 12.12 -9.83 14.00
CA LYS A 194 13.52 -9.99 14.39
C LYS A 194 14.30 -8.68 14.34
N HIS A 195 13.84 -7.71 13.54
CA HIS A 195 14.45 -6.39 13.41
C HIS A 195 13.97 -5.39 14.48
N GLY A 196 13.14 -5.85 15.44
CA GLY A 196 12.62 -5.03 16.51
C GLY A 196 11.57 -4.01 16.06
N PRO A 197 11.15 -3.11 16.96
CA PRO A 197 10.04 -2.20 16.71
C PRO A 197 10.36 -1.19 15.60
N ILE A 198 9.33 -0.85 14.82
CA ILE A 198 9.39 0.19 13.80
C ILE A 198 9.12 1.53 14.49
N GLU A 199 10.12 2.41 14.54
CA GLU A 199 10.03 3.65 15.30
C GLU A 199 10.63 4.84 14.56
N TRP A 200 10.08 6.01 14.86
CA TRP A 200 10.55 7.30 14.38
C TRP A 200 10.58 8.30 15.54
N THR A 201 11.63 9.13 15.59
CA THR A 201 11.78 10.19 16.59
C THR A 201 11.51 11.53 15.95
N SER A 202 10.58 12.30 16.52
CA SER A 202 10.21 13.58 15.95
C SER A 202 11.37 14.59 16.00
N PRO A 203 11.77 15.18 14.86
CA PRO A 203 12.77 16.24 14.84
C PRO A 203 12.18 17.63 15.15
N ILE A 204 10.84 17.73 15.22
CA ILE A 204 10.10 18.99 15.31
C ILE A 204 8.98 18.93 16.36
N ASP A 205 8.61 20.09 16.87
CA ASP A 205 7.39 20.30 17.64
C ASP A 205 6.22 20.64 16.71
N GLY A 206 5.00 20.28 17.11
CA GLY A 206 3.79 20.69 16.40
C GLY A 206 2.54 19.94 16.81
N THR A 207 1.55 19.94 15.93
CA THR A 207 0.33 19.15 16.09
C THR A 207 0.10 18.28 14.87
N ILE A 208 0.00 16.97 15.06
CA ILE A 208 -0.45 16.06 14.00
C ILE A 208 -1.93 16.34 13.74
N ILE A 209 -2.27 16.67 12.50
CA ILE A 209 -3.65 17.02 12.12
C ILE A 209 -4.39 15.86 11.46
N GLY A 210 -3.67 14.83 11.02
CA GLY A 210 -4.24 13.60 10.53
C GLY A 210 -3.20 12.53 10.27
N THR A 211 -3.66 11.28 10.30
CA THR A 211 -2.85 10.07 10.19
C THR A 211 -3.65 8.98 9.46
N ALA A 212 -2.96 8.13 8.70
CA ALA A 212 -3.53 6.97 8.03
C ALA A 212 -2.49 5.85 7.91
N GLY A 213 -2.95 4.62 8.12
CA GLY A 213 -2.10 3.43 8.02
C GLY A 213 -2.33 2.67 6.72
N HIS A 214 -1.28 2.01 6.24
CA HIS A 214 -1.30 1.12 5.07
C HIS A 214 -0.79 -0.28 5.47
N ILE A 215 -1.51 -1.32 5.05
CA ILE A 215 -1.23 -2.72 5.36
C ILE A 215 -1.53 -3.59 4.14
N HIS A 216 -0.76 -4.66 3.94
CA HIS A 216 -0.93 -5.60 2.82
C HIS A 216 -1.93 -6.71 3.14
N GLN A 217 -2.18 -7.62 2.18
CA GLN A 217 -3.09 -8.74 2.38
C GLN A 217 -2.69 -9.56 3.63
N GLY A 218 -3.70 -10.03 4.36
CA GLY A 218 -3.52 -10.73 5.65
C GLY A 218 -3.35 -9.81 6.86
N GLY A 219 -3.21 -8.51 6.63
CA GLY A 219 -3.22 -7.48 7.64
C GLY A 219 -4.55 -7.41 8.38
N ILE A 220 -4.49 -7.47 9.71
CA ILE A 220 -5.63 -7.28 10.61
C ILE A 220 -5.71 -5.83 11.07
N GLU A 221 -4.56 -5.25 11.43
CA GLU A 221 -4.48 -3.93 12.06
C GLU A 221 -3.10 -3.31 11.81
N VAL A 222 -3.08 -2.01 11.52
CA VAL A 222 -1.91 -1.15 11.66
C VAL A 222 -2.24 -0.08 12.68
N ALA A 223 -1.31 0.17 13.61
CA ALA A 223 -1.50 1.11 14.71
C ALA A 223 -0.24 1.93 14.98
N VAL A 224 -0.40 3.24 15.21
CA VAL A 224 0.67 4.16 15.58
C VAL A 224 0.54 4.60 17.04
N SER A 225 1.63 4.53 17.80
CA SER A 225 1.64 4.84 19.23
C SER A 225 2.76 5.82 19.59
N ASN A 226 2.46 6.83 20.42
CA ASN A 226 3.51 7.68 21.00
C ASN A 226 4.00 7.04 22.31
N LEU A 227 5.28 6.62 22.32
CA LEU A 227 5.88 5.91 23.44
C LEU A 227 6.12 6.82 24.67
N GLY A 228 5.89 8.13 24.55
CA GLY A 228 5.93 9.11 25.64
C GLY A 228 4.78 9.03 26.65
N ARG A 229 3.65 8.37 26.30
CA ARG A 229 2.58 7.81 27.17
C ARG A 229 1.30 7.60 26.35
N ARG A 230 0.79 6.36 26.37
CA ARG A 230 -0.44 5.79 25.74
C ARG A 230 -0.43 5.70 24.20
N GLY A 231 -0.73 4.49 23.71
CA GLY A 231 -0.82 4.16 22.29
C GLY A 231 -2.14 4.57 21.64
N MET A 232 -2.14 4.58 20.31
CA MET A 232 -3.25 5.02 19.44
C MET A 232 -3.44 3.98 18.32
N GLN A 233 -4.65 3.88 17.76
CA GLN A 233 -5.04 2.89 16.74
C GLN A 233 -5.81 3.60 15.62
N MET A 234 -5.32 3.70 14.38
CA MET A 234 -6.08 4.43 13.35
C MET A 234 -6.00 3.74 11.98
N LYS A 235 -7.16 3.62 11.31
CA LYS A 235 -7.25 3.36 9.87
C LYS A 235 -7.01 4.66 9.10
N VAL A 236 -7.83 5.68 9.39
CA VAL A 236 -7.66 7.10 8.99
C VAL A 236 -8.22 7.98 10.11
N SER A 237 -7.61 9.14 10.40
CA SER A 237 -8.09 10.09 11.40
C SER A 237 -9.36 10.85 10.98
N ARG A 238 -10.21 11.21 11.95
CA ARG A 238 -11.33 12.15 11.73
C ARG A 238 -10.80 13.54 11.41
N GLY A 239 -11.53 14.34 10.63
CA GLY A 239 -11.11 15.73 10.34
C GLY A 239 -10.87 16.59 11.59
N ALA A 240 -11.68 16.42 12.65
CA ALA A 240 -11.50 17.14 13.91
C ALA A 240 -10.38 16.60 14.80
N TRP A 241 -9.75 15.49 14.42
CA TRP A 241 -8.74 14.84 15.24
C TRP A 241 -7.42 15.60 15.23
N ARG A 242 -6.77 15.66 16.39
CA ARG A 242 -5.46 16.27 16.59
C ARG A 242 -4.66 15.42 17.57
N ALA A 243 -3.34 15.35 17.40
CA ALA A 243 -2.42 14.79 18.39
C ALA A 243 -1.18 15.68 18.55
N PRO A 244 -0.87 16.16 19.76
CA PRO A 244 0.36 16.93 19.99
C PRO A 244 1.60 16.06 19.79
N ILE A 245 2.64 16.62 19.17
CA ILE A 245 3.93 15.97 18.97
C ILE A 245 5.04 16.93 19.40
N HIS A 246 5.93 16.47 20.26
CA HIS A 246 7.08 17.24 20.70
C HIS A 246 8.34 16.74 20.01
N LYS A 247 9.31 17.62 19.82
CA LYS A 247 10.64 17.23 19.38
C LYS A 247 11.23 16.23 20.38
N GLY A 248 11.69 15.09 19.88
CA GLY A 248 12.20 13.98 20.69
C GLY A 248 11.15 12.92 21.07
N ASP A 249 9.85 13.17 20.83
CA ASP A 249 8.83 12.13 20.98
C ASP A 249 9.11 10.97 20.02
N ARG A 250 8.87 9.74 20.48
CA ARG A 250 9.05 8.52 19.69
C ARG A 250 7.70 7.94 19.31
N LEU A 251 7.43 7.91 18.01
CA LEU A 251 6.28 7.21 17.44
C LEU A 251 6.68 5.79 17.04
N ARG A 252 5.82 4.82 17.31
CA ARG A 252 6.00 3.40 16.98
C ARG A 252 4.83 2.90 16.17
N VAL A 253 5.12 2.21 15.07
CA VAL A 253 4.13 1.51 14.25
C VAL A 253 4.11 0.03 14.59
N SER A 254 2.91 -0.54 14.69
CA SER A 254 2.67 -1.97 14.86
C SER A 254 1.74 -2.47 13.76
N GLY A 255 2.22 -3.41 12.95
CA GLY A 255 1.38 -4.22 12.07
C GLY A 255 0.99 -5.52 12.77
N THR A 256 -0.27 -5.89 12.71
CA THR A 256 -0.81 -7.17 13.17
C THR A 256 -1.32 -7.95 11.98
N TYR A 257 -0.87 -9.20 11.84
CA TYR A 257 -1.23 -10.11 10.76
C TYR A 257 -1.80 -11.40 11.32
N GLU A 258 -2.73 -12.02 10.61
CA GLU A 258 -3.08 -13.43 10.87
C GLU A 258 -1.86 -14.29 10.55
N ASN A 259 -1.55 -15.30 11.35
CA ASN A 259 -0.45 -16.21 10.99
C ASN A 259 -0.64 -17.65 11.46
N ARG A 260 -1.85 -18.05 11.88
CA ARG A 260 -2.12 -19.43 12.27
C ARG A 260 -2.11 -20.32 11.04
N ASP A 261 -2.89 -19.92 10.05
CA ASP A 261 -3.27 -20.75 8.93
C ASP A 261 -2.43 -20.44 7.68
N HIS A 262 -1.88 -19.22 7.59
CA HIS A 262 -1.12 -18.74 6.44
C HIS A 262 0.22 -18.08 6.81
N ALA A 263 1.09 -17.97 5.82
CA ALA A 263 2.26 -17.09 5.87
C ALA A 263 1.99 -15.86 4.99
N TRP A 264 2.70 -14.77 5.26
CA TRP A 264 2.67 -13.56 4.45
C TRP A 264 4.10 -13.11 4.19
N TYR A 265 4.43 -12.95 2.92
CA TYR A 265 5.77 -12.55 2.49
C TYR A 265 5.69 -11.10 2.03
N TYR A 266 6.73 -10.32 2.31
CA TYR A 266 6.74 -8.88 2.03
C TYR A 266 5.53 -8.14 2.62
N ALA A 267 5.06 -8.58 3.79
CA ALA A 267 4.02 -7.90 4.55
C ALA A 267 4.49 -6.50 4.95
N MET A 268 3.58 -5.52 4.99
CA MET A 268 3.92 -4.12 5.23
C MET A 268 3.23 -3.56 6.46
N ALA A 269 3.91 -2.69 7.20
CA ALA A 269 3.27 -1.83 8.19
C ALA A 269 3.84 -0.43 8.05
N TYR A 270 3.09 0.45 7.40
CA TYR A 270 3.43 1.86 7.21
C TYR A 270 2.36 2.76 7.78
N GLU A 271 2.80 3.89 8.33
CA GLU A 271 1.93 4.98 8.75
C GLU A 271 2.37 6.27 8.08
N GLY A 272 1.41 6.99 7.50
CA GLY A 272 1.57 8.34 6.98
C GLY A 272 0.80 9.34 7.85
N PHE A 273 1.42 10.47 8.19
CA PHE A 273 0.75 11.53 8.94
C PHE A 273 1.29 12.92 8.60
N TYR A 274 0.52 13.95 8.97
CA TYR A 274 0.85 15.34 8.70
C TYR A 274 0.94 16.15 9.99
N ILE A 275 2.07 16.82 10.18
CA ILE A 275 2.33 17.74 11.29
C ILE A 275 2.11 19.17 10.81
N ASP A 276 1.35 19.95 11.58
CA ASP A 276 1.39 21.41 11.51
C ASP A 276 2.43 21.94 12.50
N PRO A 277 3.60 22.41 12.03
CA PRO A 277 4.66 22.93 12.90
C PRO A 277 4.33 24.33 13.46
N LYS A 278 3.37 25.05 12.87
CA LYS A 278 2.96 26.38 13.35
C LYS A 278 1.93 26.31 14.47
N GLN A 279 1.26 25.16 14.64
CA GLN A 279 0.38 24.92 15.76
C GLN A 279 1.17 24.26 16.90
N PRO A 280 1.53 25.01 17.96
CA PRO A 280 2.37 24.48 19.03
C PRO A 280 1.69 23.29 19.71
N PRO A 281 2.46 22.27 20.13
CA PRO A 281 1.91 21.12 20.83
C PRO A 281 1.28 21.57 22.15
N ARG A 282 0.16 20.95 22.52
CA ARG A 282 -0.36 21.04 23.89
C ARG A 282 0.55 20.21 24.80
N HIS A 283 0.62 20.59 26.08
CA HIS A 283 1.43 19.88 27.09
C HIS A 283 1.18 18.37 27.20
N SER A 284 0.00 17.87 26.80
CA SER A 284 -0.29 16.43 26.78
C SER A 284 -0.14 15.87 25.38
N CYS A 285 0.51 14.72 25.23
CA CYS A 285 0.61 14.00 23.94
C CYS A 285 -0.66 13.18 23.58
N SER A 286 -1.74 13.29 24.37
CA SER A 286 -2.98 12.55 24.09
C SER A 286 -3.70 13.12 22.87
N PRO A 287 -4.23 12.27 21.96
CA PRO A 287 -5.08 12.75 20.90
C PRO A 287 -6.38 13.34 21.44
N TYR A 288 -6.95 14.28 20.71
CA TYR A 288 -8.22 14.91 21.05
C TYR A 288 -9.01 15.26 19.79
N LEU A 289 -10.31 15.52 19.95
CA LEU A 289 -11.17 16.05 18.90
C LEU A 289 -11.41 17.54 19.16
N LEU A 290 -11.31 18.36 18.13
CA LEU A 290 -11.76 19.75 18.19
C LEU A 290 -13.26 19.80 18.48
N GLY A 291 -13.68 20.78 19.29
CA GLY A 291 -15.07 20.92 19.72
C GLY A 291 -15.54 19.89 20.76
N SER A 292 -14.77 18.82 21.06
CA SER A 292 -15.09 17.94 22.19
C SER A 292 -14.74 18.67 23.49
N ARG A 293 -15.72 19.32 24.12
CA ARG A 293 -15.56 19.76 25.51
C ARG A 293 -15.41 18.50 26.36
N ALA A 294 -14.18 18.19 26.75
CA ALA A 294 -13.92 17.30 27.87
C ALA A 294 -14.51 17.96 29.12
N HIS A 295 -15.48 17.29 29.74
CA HIS A 295 -16.19 17.57 31.01
C HIS A 295 -17.61 18.17 30.97
N VAL A 296 -18.48 17.41 31.64
CA VAL A 296 -19.81 17.67 32.24
C VAL A 296 -21.05 17.67 31.33
N ALA A 297 -21.77 16.54 31.34
CA ALA A 297 -23.22 16.56 31.41
C ALA A 297 -23.69 15.58 32.51
N ARG A 298 -24.10 16.13 33.66
CA ARG A 298 -24.96 15.43 34.62
C ARG A 298 -26.30 15.13 33.91
N ARG A 299 -26.68 13.84 33.92
CA ARG A 299 -28.03 13.24 33.77
C ARG A 299 -29.10 13.99 32.95
N THR A 300 -29.70 13.29 31.98
CA THR A 300 -31.09 12.79 32.01
C THR A 300 -31.26 11.66 30.99
N HIS A 301 -32.24 10.78 31.21
CA HIS A 301 -32.52 9.55 30.47
C HIS A 301 -32.77 9.75 28.97
N GLY A 302 -32.25 8.82 28.14
CA GLY A 302 -32.60 8.68 26.72
C GLY A 302 -31.36 8.57 25.82
N HIS A 303 -31.13 7.37 25.26
CA HIS A 303 -30.20 7.02 24.17
C HIS A 303 -28.92 7.86 23.99
N ARG A 304 -27.80 7.37 24.54
CA ARG A 304 -26.46 7.97 24.42
C ARG A 304 -25.87 7.80 23.02
N HIS A 305 -25.64 8.89 22.29
CA HIS A 305 -24.44 8.98 21.45
C HIS A 305 -23.26 9.32 22.37
N ARG A 306 -22.42 8.33 22.70
CA ARG A 306 -21.14 8.61 23.36
C ARG A 306 -20.31 9.52 22.44
N PRO A 307 -19.59 10.54 22.96
CA PRO A 307 -18.67 11.32 22.14
C PRO A 307 -17.68 10.36 21.45
N PRO A 308 -17.32 10.59 20.18
CA PRO A 308 -16.45 9.68 19.45
C PRO A 308 -15.11 9.54 20.15
N ASP A 309 -14.59 8.32 20.23
CA ASP A 309 -13.29 8.05 20.82
C ASP A 309 -12.18 8.53 19.86
N PRO A 310 -11.28 9.45 20.29
CA PRO A 310 -10.19 9.94 19.45
C PRO A 310 -9.14 8.88 19.12
N THR A 311 -9.21 7.69 19.74
CA THR A 311 -8.36 6.54 19.44
C THR A 311 -8.98 5.58 18.42
N VAL A 312 -10.15 5.91 17.87
CA VAL A 312 -10.84 5.07 16.87
C VAL A 312 -10.85 5.76 15.51
N GLY A 313 -10.22 5.11 14.53
CA GLY A 313 -10.19 5.56 13.14
C GLY A 313 -11.56 5.59 12.44
N VAL A 314 -11.61 6.33 11.34
CA VAL A 314 -12.71 6.35 10.37
C VAL A 314 -12.23 5.84 9.02
N LEU A 315 -13.16 5.59 8.10
CA LEU A 315 -12.84 5.32 6.70
C LEU A 315 -12.47 6.66 6.02
N SER A 316 -11.39 6.70 5.22
CA SER A 316 -11.02 7.90 4.44
C SER A 316 -12.16 8.31 3.50
N ARG A 317 -12.79 7.29 2.87
CA ARG A 317 -14.06 7.41 2.15
C ARG A 317 -14.83 6.08 2.15
N PRO A 318 -16.14 6.09 1.87
CA PRO A 318 -16.80 4.95 1.25
C PRO A 318 -16.18 4.71 -0.14
N TRP A 319 -15.89 3.46 -0.48
CA TRP A 319 -15.52 3.11 -1.86
C TRP A 319 -16.68 3.49 -2.79
N ASP A 320 -16.45 4.44 -3.69
CA ASP A 320 -17.47 5.04 -4.58
C ASP A 320 -17.53 4.36 -5.96
N GLY A 321 -16.59 3.47 -6.25
CA GLY A 321 -16.67 2.59 -7.42
C GLY A 321 -17.75 1.52 -7.23
N PRO A 322 -18.42 1.07 -8.30
CA PRO A 322 -19.12 -0.20 -8.23
C PRO A 322 -18.13 -1.25 -7.71
N PRO A 323 -18.54 -2.19 -6.84
CA PRO A 323 -17.67 -3.31 -6.53
C PRO A 323 -17.21 -3.90 -7.85
N ASP A 324 -15.90 -4.09 -8.04
CA ASP A 324 -15.40 -4.78 -9.21
C ASP A 324 -16.18 -6.09 -9.34
N PRO A 325 -16.51 -6.57 -10.55
CA PRO A 325 -17.25 -7.82 -10.71
C PRO A 325 -16.49 -8.96 -10.02
N VAL A 326 -16.89 -9.26 -8.78
CA VAL A 326 -16.26 -10.28 -7.95
C VAL A 326 -16.90 -11.60 -8.32
N CYS A 327 -16.14 -12.48 -8.95
CA CYS A 327 -16.48 -13.90 -8.94
C CYS A 327 -16.47 -14.40 -7.49
N GLY A 328 -17.20 -15.48 -7.20
CA GLY A 328 -17.18 -16.08 -5.87
C GLY A 328 -18.54 -16.22 -5.22
N ALA A 329 -18.73 -17.38 -4.58
CA ALA A 329 -19.99 -17.76 -3.95
C ALA A 329 -20.45 -16.75 -2.87
N ARG A 330 -19.51 -16.06 -2.21
CA ARG A 330 -19.79 -15.00 -1.23
C ARG A 330 -20.57 -13.83 -1.83
N TYR A 331 -20.43 -13.60 -3.13
CA TYR A 331 -21.06 -12.51 -3.87
C TYR A 331 -22.23 -12.99 -4.75
N GLY A 332 -22.67 -14.25 -4.59
CA GLY A 332 -23.70 -14.84 -5.43
C GLY A 332 -23.26 -15.07 -6.89
N ALA A 333 -21.95 -15.04 -7.16
CA ALA A 333 -21.36 -15.25 -8.47
C ALA A 333 -20.74 -16.66 -8.57
N PRO A 334 -20.51 -17.19 -9.79
CA PRO A 334 -19.77 -18.43 -9.98
C PRO A 334 -18.40 -18.39 -9.29
N PRO A 335 -17.86 -19.52 -8.78
CA PRO A 335 -16.52 -19.57 -8.19
C PRO A 335 -15.48 -18.94 -9.12
N CYS A 336 -14.56 -18.16 -8.54
CA CYS A 336 -13.46 -17.58 -9.30
C CYS A 336 -12.58 -18.66 -9.92
N ASP A 337 -12.25 -19.67 -9.13
CA ASP A 337 -11.41 -20.76 -9.57
C ASP A 337 -12.24 -21.91 -10.13
N ARG A 338 -11.76 -22.48 -11.23
CA ARG A 338 -12.33 -23.69 -11.81
C ARG A 338 -11.96 -24.91 -10.97
N PRO A 339 -12.78 -25.97 -10.98
CA PRO A 339 -12.39 -27.27 -10.43
C PRO A 339 -11.10 -27.74 -11.09
N GLU A 340 -10.20 -28.30 -10.29
CA GLU A 340 -8.91 -28.77 -10.76
C GLU A 340 -9.06 -30.09 -11.56
N PRO A 341 -8.76 -30.11 -12.87
CA PRO A 341 -8.87 -31.33 -13.65
C PRO A 341 -7.69 -32.27 -13.41
N ASN A 342 -7.91 -33.57 -13.54
CA ASN A 342 -6.83 -34.54 -13.58
C ASN A 342 -6.13 -34.49 -14.94
N ARG A 343 -4.85 -34.11 -14.94
CA ARG A 343 -4.03 -33.95 -16.15
C ARG A 343 -3.04 -35.10 -16.38
N GLY A 344 -3.09 -36.14 -15.54
CA GLY A 344 -2.18 -37.30 -15.61
C GLY A 344 -0.88 -37.12 -14.83
N PRO A 345 0.10 -38.03 -15.02
CA PRO A 345 1.28 -38.15 -14.16
C PRO A 345 2.36 -37.07 -14.36
N GLY A 346 2.22 -36.16 -15.33
CA GLY A 346 3.21 -35.10 -15.57
C GLY A 346 4.60 -35.59 -15.97
N VAL A 347 5.53 -34.65 -16.07
CA VAL A 347 6.90 -34.90 -16.60
C VAL A 347 7.90 -34.90 -15.44
N GLN A 348 8.86 -35.83 -15.48
CA GLN A 348 9.98 -35.82 -14.55
C GLN A 348 11.06 -34.83 -15.02
N THR A 349 11.31 -33.78 -14.24
CA THR A 349 12.32 -32.76 -14.55
C THR A 349 12.83 -32.11 -13.26
N GLY A 350 14.06 -31.60 -13.31
CA GLY A 350 14.65 -30.78 -12.25
C GLY A 350 14.49 -29.28 -12.47
N VAL A 351 13.82 -28.86 -13.55
CA VAL A 351 13.67 -27.44 -13.92
C VAL A 351 12.24 -27.13 -14.38
N VAL A 352 11.72 -25.99 -13.92
CA VAL A 352 10.54 -25.28 -14.44
C VAL A 352 11.00 -23.89 -14.90
N SER A 353 10.75 -23.56 -16.16
CA SER A 353 10.97 -22.22 -16.68
C SER A 353 9.69 -21.39 -16.54
N ILE A 354 9.83 -20.13 -16.16
CA ILE A 354 8.74 -19.15 -16.10
C ILE A 354 8.92 -18.24 -17.31
N ALA A 355 8.02 -18.37 -18.28
CA ALA A 355 8.06 -17.59 -19.51
C ALA A 355 6.64 -17.27 -19.98
N ASN A 356 6.41 -16.05 -20.45
CA ASN A 356 5.12 -15.53 -20.89
C ASN A 356 4.00 -15.77 -19.88
N PHE A 357 4.25 -15.55 -18.58
CA PHE A 357 3.29 -15.81 -17.50
C PHE A 357 2.85 -17.27 -17.34
N VAL A 358 3.69 -18.22 -17.77
CA VAL A 358 3.39 -19.65 -17.69
C VAL A 358 4.53 -20.41 -17.00
N TYR A 359 4.17 -21.32 -16.10
CA TYR A 359 5.11 -22.26 -15.47
C TYR A 359 5.33 -23.52 -16.33
N MET A 360 6.41 -23.58 -17.08
CA MET A 360 6.65 -24.66 -18.04
C MET A 360 7.76 -25.63 -17.61
N PRO A 361 7.47 -26.95 -17.48
CA PRO A 361 6.14 -27.57 -17.38
C PRO A 361 5.50 -27.39 -15.99
N GLY A 362 4.22 -27.73 -15.85
CA GLY A 362 3.50 -27.76 -14.58
C GLY A 362 2.45 -26.67 -14.39
N ASP A 363 2.19 -25.85 -15.41
CA ASP A 363 1.20 -24.77 -15.36
C ASP A 363 -0.24 -25.29 -15.37
N ARG A 364 -1.00 -24.95 -14.35
CA ARG A 364 -2.37 -25.44 -14.16
C ARG A 364 -3.39 -24.73 -15.05
N GLY A 365 -3.01 -23.74 -15.84
CA GLY A 365 -3.80 -23.20 -16.93
C GLY A 365 -3.75 -24.06 -18.19
N LEU A 366 -2.70 -24.89 -18.35
CA LEU A 366 -2.49 -25.71 -19.55
C LEU A 366 -3.22 -27.05 -19.51
N ALA A 367 -3.45 -27.61 -20.70
CA ALA A 367 -3.99 -28.95 -20.89
C ALA A 367 -2.88 -30.00 -21.07
N GLY A 368 -3.25 -31.28 -20.91
CA GLY A 368 -2.36 -32.41 -21.16
C GLY A 368 -1.15 -32.46 -20.23
N SER A 369 -0.06 -33.08 -20.70
CA SER A 369 1.16 -33.34 -19.92
C SER A 369 1.90 -32.07 -19.49
N LEU A 370 1.75 -30.96 -20.23
CA LEU A 370 2.38 -29.67 -19.88
C LEU A 370 1.73 -28.99 -18.68
N GLY A 371 0.43 -29.22 -18.44
CA GLY A 371 -0.24 -28.72 -17.25
C GLY A 371 -0.33 -29.71 -16.10
N ALA A 372 0.16 -30.93 -16.30
CA ALA A 372 0.24 -31.92 -15.25
C ALA A 372 1.40 -31.61 -14.28
N PRO A 373 1.26 -31.91 -12.97
CA PRO A 373 2.29 -31.58 -11.99
C PRO A 373 3.67 -32.16 -12.37
N VAL A 374 4.70 -31.34 -12.31
CA VAL A 374 6.09 -31.81 -12.50
C VAL A 374 6.47 -32.81 -11.42
N ARG A 375 7.23 -33.85 -11.76
CA ARG A 375 7.74 -34.83 -10.78
C ARG A 375 9.22 -34.59 -10.51
N VAL A 376 9.57 -34.38 -9.24
CA VAL A 376 10.95 -34.25 -8.76
C VAL A 376 11.22 -35.32 -7.71
N LYS A 377 12.41 -35.94 -7.73
CA LYS A 377 12.75 -37.01 -6.80
C LYS A 377 13.03 -36.45 -5.40
N HIS A 378 12.57 -37.13 -4.37
CA HIS A 378 12.85 -36.81 -2.97
C HIS A 378 14.37 -36.75 -2.73
N GLY A 379 14.82 -35.76 -1.96
CA GLY A 379 16.25 -35.48 -1.77
C GLY A 379 16.91 -34.64 -2.88
N THR A 380 16.17 -34.29 -3.94
CA THR A 380 16.63 -33.38 -5.00
C THR A 380 15.84 -32.06 -4.99
N SER A 381 16.37 -31.04 -5.66
CA SER A 381 15.71 -29.73 -5.79
C SER A 381 15.07 -29.59 -7.16
N LEU A 382 13.94 -28.91 -7.20
CA LEU A 382 13.33 -28.38 -8.42
C LEU A 382 13.75 -26.92 -8.56
N ALA A 383 14.43 -26.58 -9.65
CA ALA A 383 14.82 -25.21 -9.97
C ALA A 383 13.72 -24.50 -10.76
N PHE A 384 13.44 -23.26 -10.39
CA PHE A 384 12.58 -22.34 -11.12
C PHE A 384 13.43 -21.24 -11.71
N VAL A 385 13.28 -21.00 -13.02
CA VAL A 385 14.07 -20.01 -13.76
C VAL A 385 13.11 -19.00 -14.37
N ASN A 386 13.15 -17.75 -13.92
CA ASN A 386 12.38 -16.68 -14.54
C ASN A 386 13.11 -16.17 -15.81
N ALA A 387 12.57 -16.55 -16.97
CA ALA A 387 13.04 -16.09 -18.28
C ALA A 387 12.42 -14.74 -18.68
N ASP A 388 11.26 -14.37 -18.12
CA ASP A 388 10.62 -13.06 -18.34
C ASP A 388 11.38 -11.91 -17.66
N ALA A 389 12.36 -12.21 -16.79
CA ALA A 389 13.20 -11.21 -16.13
C ALA A 389 13.93 -10.28 -17.11
N ALA A 390 14.26 -10.75 -18.32
CA ALA A 390 14.88 -9.93 -19.36
C ALA A 390 13.94 -8.87 -19.96
N ALA A 391 12.63 -8.99 -19.72
CA ALA A 391 11.60 -8.04 -20.09
C ALA A 391 11.08 -7.27 -18.86
N ASP A 392 11.86 -7.19 -17.79
CA ASP A 392 11.53 -6.51 -16.53
C ASP A 392 10.27 -7.07 -15.82
N ILE A 393 9.94 -8.34 -16.07
CA ILE A 393 8.82 -9.00 -15.41
C ILE A 393 9.33 -9.87 -14.26
N ARG A 394 8.85 -9.56 -13.06
CA ARG A 394 9.22 -10.24 -11.81
C ARG A 394 8.21 -11.31 -11.47
N HIS A 395 8.67 -12.47 -11.03
CA HIS A 395 7.82 -13.61 -10.66
C HIS A 395 8.14 -14.12 -9.26
N THR A 396 7.21 -14.84 -8.65
CA THR A 396 7.48 -15.67 -7.47
C THR A 396 6.97 -17.09 -7.69
N VAL A 397 7.39 -17.99 -6.79
CA VAL A 397 6.89 -19.35 -6.67
C VAL A 397 6.60 -19.56 -5.19
N THR A 398 5.34 -19.40 -4.84
CA THR A 398 4.89 -19.41 -3.46
C THR A 398 3.94 -20.56 -3.26
N THR A 399 4.25 -21.47 -2.34
CA THR A 399 3.38 -22.63 -2.09
C THR A 399 2.11 -22.22 -1.39
N CYS A 400 1.04 -22.94 -1.74
CA CYS A 400 -0.29 -22.73 -1.22
C CYS A 400 -0.96 -24.07 -0.98
N ARG A 401 -1.91 -24.09 -0.05
CA ARG A 401 -2.65 -25.30 0.26
C ARG A 401 -3.41 -25.77 -0.97
N TRP A 402 -3.17 -27.01 -1.39
CA TRP A 402 -3.91 -27.65 -2.47
C TRP A 402 -5.44 -27.56 -2.24
N PRO A 403 -6.26 -27.14 -3.23
CA PRO A 403 -5.95 -26.90 -4.64
C PRO A 403 -5.52 -25.47 -4.98
N CYS A 404 -5.12 -24.62 -4.02
CA CYS A 404 -4.73 -23.23 -4.24
C CYS A 404 -5.86 -22.34 -4.76
N ASN A 405 -7.10 -22.68 -4.39
CA ASN A 405 -8.31 -21.98 -4.80
C ASN A 405 -8.89 -21.19 -3.62
N GLY A 406 -9.66 -20.15 -3.91
CA GLY A 406 -10.32 -19.28 -2.96
C GLY A 406 -11.81 -19.05 -3.21
N PRO A 407 -12.56 -18.58 -2.20
CA PRO A 407 -13.92 -18.08 -2.35
C PRO A 407 -14.03 -16.81 -3.20
N ASP A 408 -12.97 -16.00 -3.32
CA ASP A 408 -12.88 -14.79 -4.13
C ASP A 408 -11.43 -14.55 -4.59
N THR A 409 -11.19 -13.68 -5.58
CA THR A 409 -9.85 -13.40 -6.14
C THR A 409 -9.07 -12.32 -5.40
N ALA A 410 -9.74 -11.42 -4.67
CA ALA A 410 -9.12 -10.23 -4.11
C ALA A 410 -8.03 -10.54 -3.06
N ASN A 411 -8.12 -11.68 -2.39
CA ASN A 411 -7.16 -12.10 -1.36
C ASN A 411 -6.68 -13.54 -1.52
N TYR A 412 -6.84 -14.16 -2.71
CA TYR A 412 -6.41 -15.53 -2.94
C TYR A 412 -5.50 -15.64 -4.16
N PRO A 413 -4.56 -16.61 -4.15
CA PRO A 413 -4.38 -17.66 -3.15
C PRO A 413 -3.65 -17.21 -1.89
N LEU A 414 -3.74 -18.05 -0.86
CA LEU A 414 -3.07 -17.82 0.42
C LEU A 414 -1.82 -18.70 0.56
N PRO A 415 -0.66 -18.12 0.91
CA PRO A 415 0.55 -18.90 1.14
C PRO A 415 0.40 -19.86 2.33
N ASP A 416 0.83 -21.10 2.15
CA ASP A 416 0.82 -22.11 3.23
C ASP A 416 2.13 -22.15 4.04
N GLY A 417 3.08 -21.26 3.73
CA GLY A 417 4.36 -21.15 4.42
C GLY A 417 5.27 -22.38 4.29
N VAL A 418 5.01 -23.29 3.34
CA VAL A 418 5.88 -24.45 3.11
C VAL A 418 7.16 -24.02 2.38
N TRP A 419 7.04 -23.22 1.33
CA TRP A 419 8.17 -22.69 0.58
C TRP A 419 7.82 -21.43 -0.20
N ASP A 420 8.80 -20.53 -0.32
CA ASP A 420 8.74 -19.38 -1.20
C ASP A 420 10.07 -19.18 -1.92
N SER A 421 10.01 -18.69 -3.16
CA SER A 421 11.19 -18.39 -3.96
C SER A 421 11.80 -17.02 -3.70
N ASP A 422 11.18 -16.16 -2.89
CA ASP A 422 11.32 -14.70 -2.97
C ASP A 422 10.98 -14.17 -4.38
N THR A 423 11.22 -12.88 -4.62
CA THR A 423 11.05 -12.26 -5.95
C THR A 423 12.18 -12.66 -6.89
N LEU A 424 11.84 -13.34 -7.98
CA LEU A 424 12.72 -13.68 -9.11
C LEU A 424 12.69 -12.55 -10.14
N GLY A 425 13.81 -11.83 -10.30
CA GLY A 425 13.87 -10.54 -10.97
C GLY A 425 14.14 -9.41 -9.98
N HIS A 426 14.56 -8.25 -10.47
CA HIS A 426 15.05 -7.15 -9.62
C HIS A 426 14.46 -5.80 -10.03
N ASP A 427 13.91 -5.06 -9.06
CA ASP A 427 13.52 -3.66 -9.16
C ASP A 427 14.46 -2.83 -8.26
N THR A 428 14.86 -1.64 -8.69
CA THR A 428 15.85 -0.84 -7.95
C THR A 428 15.35 -0.29 -6.61
N ILE A 429 14.03 -0.22 -6.41
CA ILE A 429 13.42 0.28 -5.16
C ILE A 429 12.97 -0.91 -4.30
N ASP A 430 12.23 -1.85 -4.87
CA ASP A 430 11.67 -3.00 -4.11
C ASP A 430 12.69 -4.15 -3.94
N GLY A 431 13.77 -4.13 -4.71
CA GLY A 431 14.76 -5.20 -4.75
C GLY A 431 14.28 -6.45 -5.49
N GLY A 432 14.74 -7.61 -5.00
CA GLY A 432 14.53 -8.92 -5.62
C GLY A 432 15.85 -9.56 -6.09
N LYS A 433 15.76 -10.79 -6.61
CA LYS A 433 16.93 -11.58 -7.03
C LYS A 433 17.38 -11.19 -8.44
N ALA A 434 18.55 -10.56 -8.53
CA ALA A 434 19.19 -10.22 -9.79
C ALA A 434 19.55 -11.46 -10.64
N VAL A 435 19.88 -12.59 -9.98
CA VAL A 435 19.93 -13.91 -10.62
C VAL A 435 18.57 -14.57 -10.43
N PRO A 436 17.71 -14.62 -11.46
CA PRO A 436 16.29 -14.90 -11.31
C PRO A 436 15.98 -16.40 -11.22
N ILE A 437 16.71 -17.11 -10.34
CA ILE A 437 16.63 -18.56 -10.13
C ILE A 437 16.40 -18.85 -8.65
N ALA A 438 15.46 -19.75 -8.36
CA ALA A 438 15.29 -20.32 -7.02
C ALA A 438 15.07 -21.82 -7.09
N SER A 439 15.47 -22.52 -6.03
CA SER A 439 15.37 -23.97 -5.95
C SER A 439 14.61 -24.39 -4.70
N THR A 440 13.75 -25.40 -4.83
CA THR A 440 13.07 -25.98 -3.69
C THR A 440 14.06 -26.61 -2.71
N PRO A 441 13.73 -26.67 -1.40
CA PRO A 441 14.53 -27.43 -0.44
C PRO A 441 14.55 -28.91 -0.81
N ARG A 442 15.72 -29.54 -0.72
CA ARG A 442 15.87 -31.00 -0.92
C ARG A 442 15.11 -31.83 0.12
N SER A 443 14.79 -31.21 1.26
CA SER A 443 14.09 -31.80 2.39
C SER A 443 12.56 -31.72 2.27
N LEU A 444 12.02 -31.27 1.13
CA LEU A 444 10.56 -31.28 0.94
C LEU A 444 10.05 -32.74 1.03
N PRO A 445 9.05 -33.02 1.88
CA PRO A 445 8.45 -34.35 1.97
C PRO A 445 7.89 -34.85 0.62
N VAL A 446 7.79 -36.18 0.47
CA VAL A 446 7.02 -36.78 -0.63
C VAL A 446 5.58 -36.27 -0.55
N GLY A 447 5.05 -35.77 -1.67
CA GLY A 447 3.73 -35.15 -1.69
C GLY A 447 3.47 -34.28 -2.92
N ARG A 448 2.25 -33.77 -3.01
CA ARG A 448 1.82 -32.84 -4.07
C ARG A 448 1.78 -31.41 -3.52
N TYR A 449 2.32 -30.49 -4.29
CA TYR A 449 2.43 -29.08 -3.96
C TYR A 449 1.77 -28.26 -5.06
N ALA A 450 0.90 -27.32 -4.67
CA ALA A 450 0.45 -26.25 -5.54
C ALA A 450 1.26 -24.99 -5.20
N TYR A 451 1.41 -24.12 -6.20
CA TYR A 451 2.06 -22.84 -6.02
C TYR A 451 1.48 -21.78 -6.96
N PHE A 452 1.79 -20.53 -6.67
CA PHE A 452 1.35 -19.37 -7.45
C PHE A 452 2.41 -18.26 -7.44
N CYS A 453 2.24 -17.29 -8.34
CA CYS A 453 2.98 -16.03 -8.32
C CYS A 453 2.21 -15.03 -7.45
N ARG A 454 2.83 -14.46 -6.42
CA ARG A 454 2.21 -13.41 -5.59
C ARG A 454 2.02 -12.11 -6.35
N ILE A 455 2.92 -11.82 -7.29
CA ILE A 455 2.86 -10.66 -8.15
C ILE A 455 1.78 -10.89 -9.22
N HIS A 456 1.64 -12.11 -9.72
CA HIS A 456 0.62 -12.46 -10.72
C HIS A 456 -0.31 -13.55 -10.20
N PRO A 457 -1.29 -13.22 -9.34
CA PRO A 457 -2.13 -14.21 -8.69
C PRO A 457 -3.06 -14.97 -9.62
N TRP A 458 -2.95 -14.90 -10.95
CA TRP A 458 -3.58 -15.88 -11.85
C TRP A 458 -2.65 -17.03 -12.24
N MET A 459 -1.32 -16.83 -12.13
CA MET A 459 -0.34 -17.85 -12.45
C MET A 459 -0.40 -18.95 -11.40
N ARG A 460 -0.55 -20.20 -11.86
CA ARG A 460 -0.73 -21.37 -11.01
C ARG A 460 0.08 -22.52 -11.54
N GLY A 461 0.81 -23.18 -10.66
CA GLY A 461 1.49 -24.40 -11.02
C GLY A 461 1.37 -25.48 -9.97
N ALA A 462 1.87 -26.66 -10.31
CA ALA A 462 1.98 -27.78 -9.40
C ALA A 462 3.25 -28.61 -9.63
N PHE A 463 3.76 -29.19 -8.56
CA PHE A 463 4.75 -30.25 -8.63
C PHE A 463 4.46 -31.35 -7.61
N GLN A 464 5.12 -32.49 -7.78
CA GLN A 464 5.07 -33.65 -6.91
C GLN A 464 6.50 -34.04 -6.55
N VAL A 465 6.77 -34.14 -5.26
CA VAL A 465 7.95 -34.82 -4.76
C VAL A 465 7.62 -36.31 -4.72
N VAL A 466 8.37 -37.11 -5.46
CA VAL A 466 8.17 -38.57 -5.58
C VAL A 466 9.34 -39.34 -4.95
N PRO A 467 9.16 -40.61 -4.55
CA PRO A 467 10.21 -41.41 -3.92
C PRO A 467 11.53 -41.50 -4.70
#